data_AF-A0A7K5CJQ5-F1
#
_entry.id   AF-A0A7K5CJQ5-F1
#
_cell.length_a   1.000
_cell.length_b   1.000
_cell.length_c   1.000
_cell.angle_alpha   90.00
_cell.angle_beta   90.00
_cell.angle_gamma   90.00
#
_symmetry.space_group_name_H-M   'P 1'
#
loop_
_entity.id
_entity.type
_entity.pdbx_description
1 polymer ?
#
loop_
_entity_poly.entity_id
_entity_poly.type
_entity_poly.pdbx_seq_one_letter_code
_entity_poly.pdbx_strand_id
1 'polypeptide(L)' 'IGTNTLRAGTGQVRRISRLQVHPGYDARRNDNDFMLLRLDAPVRFGPRVKRIRVATRCPRAGQNCSVSGWGTTKSP' A
#
# COMPACT_ATOMS: atom_id res chain seq x y z
N ILE A 1 4.68 -9.51 -1.75
CA ILE A 1 3.48 -9.43 -0.87
C ILE A 1 3.62 -10.48 0.23
N GLY A 2 3.46 -10.10 1.51
CA GLY A 2 3.49 -11.05 2.65
C GLY A 2 4.87 -11.38 3.23
N THR A 3 5.90 -10.60 2.88
CA THR A 3 7.27 -10.74 3.40
C THR A 3 7.93 -9.36 3.47
N ASN A 4 8.86 -9.17 4.39
CA ASN A 4 9.75 -8.01 4.49
C ASN A 4 11.11 -8.23 3.79
N THR A 5 11.30 -9.37 3.14
CA THR A 5 12.55 -9.74 2.47
C THR A 5 12.28 -10.33 1.08
N LEU A 6 12.91 -9.77 0.05
CA LEU A 6 12.77 -10.25 -1.33
C LEU A 6 13.40 -11.63 -1.56
N ARG A 7 14.44 -11.97 -0.79
CA ARG A 7 15.24 -13.19 -0.96
C ARG A 7 14.74 -14.40 -0.17
N ALA A 8 13.86 -14.21 0.81
CA ALA A 8 13.45 -15.31 1.69
C ALA A 8 12.55 -16.36 1.01
N GLY A 9 12.02 -16.08 -0.18
CA GLY A 9 11.11 -17.00 -0.90
C GLY A 9 9.75 -17.21 -0.21
N THR A 10 9.49 -16.54 0.92
CA THR A 10 8.27 -16.70 1.73
C THR A 10 7.12 -15.78 1.34
N GLY A 11 7.33 -14.92 0.35
CA GLY A 11 6.34 -13.98 -0.16
C GLY A 11 5.75 -14.38 -1.52
N GLN A 12 4.79 -13.58 -1.98
CA GLN A 12 4.18 -13.70 -3.31
C GLN A 12 4.61 -12.55 -4.20
N VAL A 13 5.02 -12.87 -5.43
CA VAL A 13 5.26 -11.91 -6.53
C VAL A 13 4.04 -11.92 -7.46
N ARG A 14 3.60 -10.74 -7.90
CA ARG A 14 2.49 -10.53 -8.84
C ARG A 14 2.86 -9.41 -9.79
N ARG A 15 2.46 -9.54 -11.06
CA ARG A 15 2.60 -8.44 -12.02
C ARG A 15 1.41 -7.50 -11.87
N ILE A 16 1.62 -6.24 -12.22
CA ILE A 16 0.55 -5.26 -12.29
C ILE A 16 -0.07 -5.37 -13.68
N SER A 17 -1.37 -5.64 -13.74
CA SER A 17 -2.13 -5.72 -15.00
C SER A 17 -2.74 -4.38 -15.39
N ARG A 18 -3.02 -3.50 -14.41
CA ARG A 18 -3.56 -2.17 -14.66
C ARG A 18 -3.17 -1.19 -13.56
N LEU A 19 -2.83 0.03 -13.98
CA LEU A 19 -2.66 1.21 -13.14
C LEU A 19 -3.91 2.07 -13.28
N GLN A 20 -4.49 2.51 -12.16
CA GLN A 20 -5.62 3.45 -12.17
C GLN A 20 -5.33 4.58 -11.17
N VAL A 21 -4.74 5.65 -11.69
CA VAL A 21 -4.46 6.89 -10.96
C VAL A 21 -5.77 7.62 -10.66
N HIS A 22 -5.86 8.29 -9.52
CA HIS A 22 -7.02 9.13 -9.23
C HIS A 22 -7.19 10.20 -10.34
N PRO A 23 -8.39 10.36 -10.93
CA PRO A 23 -8.60 11.25 -12.07
C PRO A 23 -8.35 12.73 -11.76
N GLY A 24 -8.44 13.11 -10.48
CA GLY A 24 -8.13 14.46 -9.99
C GLY A 24 -6.73 14.63 -9.39
N TYR A 25 -5.80 13.70 -9.63
CA TYR A 25 -4.43 13.85 -9.13
C TYR A 25 -3.76 15.10 -9.70
N ASP A 26 -3.24 15.96 -8.83
CA ASP A 26 -2.45 17.15 -9.18
C ASP A 26 -1.03 17.01 -8.63
N ALA A 27 -0.07 16.74 -9.52
CA ALA A 27 1.34 16.56 -9.15
C ALA A 27 2.02 17.82 -8.60
N ARG A 28 1.47 19.02 -8.83
CA ARG A 28 2.05 20.27 -8.30
C ARG A 28 1.65 20.50 -6.85
N ARG A 29 0.42 20.11 -6.48
CA ARG A 29 -0.13 20.28 -5.11
C ARG A 29 -0.05 19.01 -4.27
N ASN A 30 0.21 17.86 -4.89
CA ASN A 30 0.02 16.53 -4.31
C ASN A 30 -1.45 16.28 -3.86
N ASP A 31 -2.40 16.96 -4.50
CA ASP A 31 -3.82 16.72 -4.24
C ASP A 31 -4.24 15.38 -4.85
N ASN A 32 -5.04 14.61 -4.10
CA ASN A 32 -5.51 13.29 -4.47
C ASN A 32 -4.39 12.28 -4.81
N ASP A 33 -3.29 12.31 -4.05
CA ASP A 33 -2.14 11.42 -4.22
C ASP A 33 -2.44 9.96 -3.78
N PHE A 34 -3.19 9.24 -4.61
CA PHE A 34 -3.39 7.80 -4.49
C PHE A 34 -3.73 7.15 -5.84
N MET A 35 -3.51 5.85 -5.93
CA MET A 35 -3.88 5.05 -7.11
C MET A 35 -4.27 3.62 -6.72
N LEU A 36 -5.01 2.96 -7.61
CA LEU A 36 -5.31 1.53 -7.51
C LEU A 36 -4.40 0.75 -8.46
N LEU A 37 -3.86 -0.37 -7.95
CA LEU A 37 -3.10 -1.33 -8.73
C LEU A 37 -3.93 -2.61 -8.87
N ARG A 38 -4.28 -2.98 -10.11
CA ARG A 38 -4.88 -4.30 -10.39
C ARG A 38 -3.75 -5.30 -10.60
N LEU A 39 -3.81 -6.41 -9.87
CA LEU A 39 -2.88 -7.53 -10.04
C LEU A 39 -3.30 -8.39 -11.24
N ASP A 40 -2.33 -9.07 -11.84
CA ASP A 40 -2.53 -10.07 -12.90
C ASP A 40 -3.31 -11.30 -12.42
N ALA A 41 -3.11 -11.69 -11.17
CA ALA A 41 -3.85 -12.76 -10.51
C ALA A 41 -4.11 -12.44 -9.02
N PRO A 42 -5.18 -13.01 -8.42
CA PRO A 42 -5.43 -12.86 -6.99
C PRO A 42 -4.24 -13.28 -6.12
N VAL A 43 -4.11 -12.64 -4.96
CA VAL A 43 -3.18 -13.07 -3.92
C VAL A 43 -3.78 -14.22 -3.10
N ARG A 44 -2.94 -15.14 -2.65
CA ARG A 44 -3.35 -16.14 -1.66
C ARG A 44 -3.33 -15.48 -0.28
N PHE A 45 -4.49 -15.38 0.34
CA PHE A 45 -4.60 -14.89 1.71
C PHE A 45 -4.12 -15.94 2.73
N GLY A 46 -3.69 -15.48 3.90
CA GLY A 46 -3.20 -16.37 4.95
C GLY A 46 -2.67 -15.59 6.16
N PRO A 47 -1.88 -16.22 7.04
CA PRO A 47 -1.37 -15.58 8.25
C PRO A 47 -0.58 -14.29 8.00
N ARG A 48 0.16 -14.23 6.88
CA ARG A 48 1.03 -13.10 6.50
C ARG A 48 0.43 -12.15 5.46
N VAL A 49 -0.68 -12.52 4.81
CA VAL A 49 -1.33 -11.71 3.77
C VAL A 49 -2.80 -11.56 4.14
N LYS A 50 -3.19 -10.36 4.56
CA LYS A 50 -4.55 -10.03 5.01
C LYS A 50 -5.02 -8.75 4.32
N ARG A 51 -6.34 -8.60 4.18
CA ARG A 51 -6.96 -7.35 3.72
C ARG A 51 -7.00 -6.35 4.87
N ILE A 52 -6.72 -5.08 4.57
CA ILE A 52 -7.02 -3.96 5.47
C ILE A 52 -8.44 -3.47 5.20
N ARG A 53 -9.15 -3.04 6.25
CA ARG A 53 -10.48 -2.42 6.09
C ARG A 53 -10.32 -0.98 5.62
N VAL A 54 -11.16 -0.58 4.67
CA VAL A 54 -11.29 0.82 4.27
C VAL A 54 -11.97 1.59 5.41
N ALA A 55 -11.46 2.78 5.72
CA ALA A 55 -12.04 3.64 6.74
C ALA A 55 -13.46 4.07 6.32
N THR A 56 -14.41 3.97 7.25
CA THR A 56 -15.81 4.43 7.05
C THR A 56 -16.05 5.82 7.66
N ARG A 57 -15.06 6.37 8.36
CA ARG A 57 -15.07 7.69 8.98
C ARG A 57 -13.66 8.23 9.08
N CYS A 58 -13.52 9.55 9.15
CA CYS A 58 -12.24 10.21 9.38
C CYS A 58 -11.72 9.91 10.80
N PRO A 59 -10.39 9.79 10.98
CA PRO A 59 -9.78 9.71 12.31
C PRO A 59 -9.97 11.03 13.07
N ARG A 60 -9.90 10.97 14.40
CA ARG A 60 -9.95 12.17 15.26
C ARG A 60 -8.55 12.69 15.55
N ALA A 61 -8.43 13.97 15.82
CA ALA A 61 -7.18 14.54 16.33
C ALA A 61 -6.76 13.84 17.64
N GLY A 62 -5.47 13.56 17.80
CA GLY A 62 -4.94 12.81 18.94
C GLY A 62 -5.18 11.29 18.91
N GLN A 63 -5.80 10.75 17.85
CA GLN A 63 -5.96 9.31 17.70
C GLN A 63 -4.60 8.64 17.41
N ASN A 64 -4.29 7.59 18.16
CA ASN A 64 -3.08 6.81 17.93
C ASN A 64 -3.16 6.08 16.58
N CYS A 65 -2.10 6.24 15.79
CA CYS A 65 -1.95 5.65 14.46
C CYS A 65 -0.57 4.98 14.36
N SER A 66 -0.44 4.03 13.45
CA SER A 66 0.85 3.39 13.14
C SER A 66 1.13 3.53 11.65
N VAL A 67 2.38 3.85 11.32
CA VAL A 67 2.89 3.93 9.94
C VAL A 67 4.03 2.92 9.79
N SER A 68 4.12 2.26 8.64
CA SER A 68 5.13 1.25 8.37
C SER A 68 5.64 1.36 6.93
N GLY A 69 6.94 1.16 6.73
CA GLY A 69 7.55 1.17 5.40
C GLY A 69 9.03 0.80 5.44
N TRP A 70 9.66 0.71 4.27
CA TRP A 70 11.10 0.46 4.09
C TRP A 70 11.84 1.70 3.57
N GLY A 71 11.31 2.90 3.84
CA GLY A 71 11.94 4.16 3.45
C GLY A 71 13.24 4.44 4.22
N THR A 72 13.99 5.45 3.78
CA THR A 72 15.21 5.87 4.49
C THR A 72 14.87 6.29 5.93
N THR A 73 15.70 5.88 6.89
CA THR A 73 15.60 6.28 8.29
C THR A 73 16.51 7.45 8.65
N LYS A 74 17.30 7.92 7.68
CA LYS A 74 18.20 9.07 7.79
C LYS A 74 18.00 9.99 6.59
N SER A 75 17.99 11.28 6.85
CA SER A 75 18.13 12.32 5.83
C SER A 75 19.61 12.77 5.82
N PRO A 76 20.12 13.32 4.72
CA PRO A 76 21.38 14.07 4.74
C PRO A 76 21.36 15.19 5.79
#